data_AF-A0A5N6QTP7-F1
#
_entry.id   AF-A0A5N6QTP7-F1
#
_cell.length_a   1.000
_cell.length_b   1.000
_cell.length_c   1.000
_cell.angle_alpha   90.00
_cell.angle_beta   90.00
_cell.angle_gamma   90.00
#
_symmetry.space_group_name_H-M   'P 1'
#
loop_
_entity.id
_entity.type
_entity.pdbx_description
1 polymer ?
#
loop_
_entity_poly.entity_id
_entity_poly.type
_entity_poly.pdbx_seq_one_letter_code
_entity_poly.pdbx_strand_id
1 'polypeptide(L)'
;MATGNEAVDSFYVLPEDCIASVLSFTTPSDACSSSSVSTNFRSAAETDAVWERFLPPQYRSIISRSADSSSLSSSSKKQLYLRLCDHPLLIDDGRKSFWLEKRSGKICYMLSPKDLVIVWMETPCYWRWTSLHDARFAEVAELVSVCWLEIRGKINTCMLSPATLYTAYLVFKVTTGSFGFEDQPVEVAVGVVGSDGHKRKRSVFLDTETGRRQGNQTVPAARRGDGWLEIELGEFFNGGDADDVEVEMSVLEVKGGNWKGGLIVQGFEIRPKIM
;
A
#
# COMPACT_ATOMS: atom_id res chain seq x y z
N MET A 1 -43.89 27.10 41.07
CA MET A 1 -43.11 25.86 41.30
C MET A 1 -42.93 25.19 39.95
N ALA A 2 -41.82 25.46 39.27
CA ALA A 2 -41.44 24.79 38.03
C ALA A 2 -40.22 23.94 38.35
N THR A 3 -40.38 22.62 38.33
CA THR A 3 -39.26 21.68 38.35
C THR A 3 -38.72 21.60 36.93
N GLY A 4 -37.64 22.33 36.67
CA GLY A 4 -36.85 22.19 35.45
C GLY A 4 -36.15 20.83 35.47
N ASN A 5 -36.58 19.93 34.59
CA ASN A 5 -35.89 18.67 34.32
C ASN A 5 -34.75 18.98 33.35
N GLU A 6 -33.60 19.41 33.88
CA GLU A 6 -32.37 19.45 33.08
C GLU A 6 -31.87 18.01 32.92
N ALA A 7 -32.12 17.44 31.74
CA ALA A 7 -31.40 16.27 31.28
C ALA A 7 -29.93 16.67 31.08
N VAL A 8 -29.14 16.56 32.14
CA VAL A 8 -27.70 16.80 32.09
C VAL A 8 -27.08 15.68 31.25
N ASP A 9 -26.37 16.06 30.19
CA ASP A 9 -25.73 15.18 29.21
C ASP A 9 -24.92 14.05 29.89
N SER A 10 -25.41 12.82 29.78
CA SER A 10 -25.01 11.65 30.59
C SER A 10 -23.69 10.98 30.16
N PHE A 11 -23.00 11.50 29.14
CA PHE A 11 -21.76 10.89 28.64
C PHE A 11 -20.57 11.04 29.61
N TYR A 12 -20.61 12.00 30.54
CA TYR A 12 -19.53 12.21 31.52
C TYR A 12 -19.52 11.19 32.68
N VAL A 13 -20.54 10.32 32.78
CA VAL A 13 -20.71 9.35 33.88
C VAL A 13 -20.29 7.93 33.47
N LEU A 14 -19.93 7.70 32.19
CA LEU A 14 -19.52 6.38 31.74
C LEU A 14 -18.18 5.96 32.37
N PRO A 15 -18.06 4.73 32.92
CA PRO A 15 -16.78 4.18 33.36
C PRO A 15 -15.75 4.18 32.22
N GLU A 16 -14.48 4.32 32.57
CA GLU A 16 -13.37 4.33 31.61
C GLU A 16 -13.37 3.10 30.71
N ASP A 17 -13.64 1.91 31.26
CA ASP A 17 -13.72 0.66 30.51
C ASP A 17 -14.85 0.66 29.46
N CYS A 18 -15.98 1.30 29.77
CA CYS A 18 -17.07 1.44 28.80
C CYS A 18 -16.67 2.37 27.66
N ILE A 19 -15.99 3.47 27.97
CA ILE A 19 -15.46 4.39 26.96
C ILE A 19 -14.43 3.68 26.09
N ALA A 20 -13.47 2.96 26.69
CA ALA A 20 -12.45 2.19 25.98
C ALA A 20 -13.08 1.13 25.07
N SER A 21 -14.10 0.42 25.56
CA SER A 21 -14.84 -0.54 24.74
C SER A 21 -15.46 0.12 23.50
N VAL A 22 -16.17 1.24 23.68
CA VAL A 22 -16.76 1.98 22.55
C VAL A 22 -15.68 2.47 21.58
N LEU A 23 -14.61 3.08 22.08
CA LEU A 23 -13.50 3.58 21.26
C LEU A 23 -12.81 2.48 20.46
N SER A 24 -12.73 1.25 20.99
CA SER A 24 -12.15 0.10 20.28
C SER A 24 -12.91 -0.30 19.00
N PHE A 25 -14.17 0.13 18.85
CA PHE A 25 -14.98 -0.10 17.63
C PHE A 25 -14.96 1.10 16.66
N THR A 26 -14.23 2.16 16.97
CA THR A 26 -14.05 3.34 16.11
C THR A 26 -12.79 3.23 15.25
N THR A 27 -12.41 4.28 14.54
CA THR A 27 -11.11 4.34 13.88
C THR A 27 -10.01 4.84 14.83
N PRO A 28 -8.72 4.53 14.56
CA PRO A 28 -7.59 5.14 15.25
C PRO A 28 -7.66 6.67 15.29
N SER A 29 -8.13 7.29 14.21
CA SER A 29 -8.32 8.74 14.12
C SER A 29 -9.41 9.26 15.06
N ASP A 30 -10.53 8.53 15.17
CA ASP A 30 -11.65 8.90 16.05
C ASP A 30 -11.28 8.74 17.52
N ALA A 31 -10.56 7.66 17.88
CA ALA A 31 -10.04 7.47 19.22
C ALA A 31 -9.05 8.58 19.62
N CYS A 32 -8.14 8.96 18.71
CA CYS A 32 -7.25 10.10 18.93
C CYS A 32 -8.03 11.40 19.13
N SER A 33 -9.04 11.66 18.31
CA SER A 33 -9.87 12.87 18.42
C SER A 33 -10.65 12.90 19.75
N SER A 34 -11.19 11.74 20.15
CA SER A 34 -11.95 11.58 21.39
C SER A 34 -11.10 11.84 22.64
N SER A 35 -9.78 11.58 22.59
CA SER A 35 -8.86 11.85 23.71
C SER A 35 -8.78 13.32 24.15
N SER A 36 -9.28 14.24 23.32
CA SER A 36 -9.33 15.68 23.63
C SER A 36 -10.60 16.11 24.37
N VAL A 37 -11.61 15.24 24.48
CA VAL A 37 -12.93 15.57 25.07
C VAL A 37 -12.85 15.72 26.59
N SER A 38 -12.18 14.79 27.28
CA SER A 38 -11.99 14.83 28.74
C SER A 38 -10.81 13.96 29.17
N THR A 39 -10.42 14.04 30.45
CA THR A 39 -9.37 13.18 31.02
C THR A 39 -9.72 11.70 30.98
N ASN A 40 -11.00 11.36 31.20
CA ASN A 40 -11.47 9.97 31.15
C ASN A 40 -11.41 9.42 29.72
N PHE A 41 -11.83 10.21 28.73
CA PHE A 41 -11.70 9.83 27.32
C PHE A 41 -10.23 9.72 26.90
N ARG A 42 -9.36 10.60 27.41
CA ARG A 42 -7.92 10.51 27.17
C ARG A 42 -7.36 9.20 27.70
N SER A 43 -7.60 8.89 28.97
CA SER A 43 -7.11 7.65 29.60
C SER A 43 -7.60 6.42 28.85
N ALA A 44 -8.92 6.34 28.58
CA ALA A 44 -9.52 5.26 27.81
C ALA A 44 -8.91 5.09 26.41
N ALA A 45 -8.72 6.20 25.68
CA ALA A 45 -8.18 6.19 24.31
C ALA A 45 -6.70 5.79 24.24
N GLU A 46 -5.97 5.79 25.35
CA GLU A 46 -4.56 5.39 25.41
C GLU A 46 -4.34 3.94 25.83
N THR A 47 -5.41 3.22 26.20
CA THR A 47 -5.32 1.83 26.66
C THR A 47 -4.90 0.86 25.55
N ASP A 48 -4.04 -0.10 25.90
CA ASP A 48 -3.61 -1.14 24.96
C ASP A 48 -4.78 -1.99 24.45
N ALA A 49 -5.87 -2.13 25.21
CA ALA A 49 -7.07 -2.84 24.77
C ALA A 49 -7.72 -2.20 23.53
N VAL A 50 -7.75 -0.85 23.48
CA VAL A 50 -8.24 -0.11 22.31
C VAL A 50 -7.32 -0.32 21.11
N TRP A 51 -6.01 -0.11 21.31
CA TRP A 51 -5.05 -0.16 20.21
C TRP A 51 -4.76 -1.57 19.70
N GLU A 52 -4.94 -2.61 20.53
CA GLU A 52 -4.93 -4.01 20.08
C GLU A 52 -6.03 -4.27 19.05
N ARG A 53 -7.19 -3.60 19.15
CA ARG A 53 -8.30 -3.75 18.21
C ARG A 53 -8.06 -3.05 16.88
N PHE A 54 -7.23 -2.01 16.88
CA PHE A 54 -6.83 -1.27 15.68
C PHE A 54 -5.71 -1.95 14.89
N LEU A 55 -4.94 -2.83 15.53
CA LEU A 55 -3.96 -3.64 14.85
C LEU A 55 -4.65 -4.76 14.05
N PRO A 56 -4.19 -5.09 12.83
CA PRO A 56 -4.77 -6.18 12.06
C PRO A 56 -4.61 -7.51 12.80
N PRO A 57 -5.60 -8.41 12.84
CA PRO A 57 -5.52 -9.66 13.62
C PRO A 57 -4.25 -10.49 13.39
N GLN A 58 -3.71 -10.47 12.17
CA GLN A 58 -2.50 -11.17 11.76
C GLN A 58 -1.19 -10.41 12.02
N TYR A 59 -1.21 -9.25 12.69
CA TYR A 59 -0.01 -8.40 12.83
C TYR A 59 1.16 -9.13 13.51
N ARG A 60 0.90 -10.02 14.49
CA ARG A 60 1.93 -10.79 15.19
C ARG A 60 2.69 -11.71 14.24
N SER A 61 1.99 -12.40 13.34
CA SER A 61 2.62 -13.31 12.36
C SER A 61 3.36 -12.53 11.26
N ILE A 62 2.90 -11.32 10.95
CA ILE A 62 3.62 -10.42 10.03
C ILE A 62 4.93 -9.94 10.67
N ILE A 63 4.89 -9.45 11.91
CA ILE A 63 6.07 -8.95 12.63
C ILE A 63 7.12 -10.05 12.81
N SER A 64 6.72 -11.29 13.09
CA SER A 64 7.67 -12.40 13.24
C SER A 64 8.44 -12.74 11.96
N ARG A 65 7.99 -12.28 10.79
CA ARG A 65 8.68 -12.44 9.50
C ARG A 65 9.71 -11.34 9.24
N SER A 66 9.85 -10.38 10.16
CA SER A 66 10.85 -9.32 10.10
C SER A 66 12.06 -9.61 10.98
N ALA A 67 13.23 -9.13 10.56
CA ALA A 67 14.44 -9.16 11.36
C ALA A 67 14.32 -8.31 12.64
N ASP A 68 13.48 -7.26 12.63
CA ASP A 68 13.32 -6.31 13.74
C ASP A 68 12.26 -6.74 14.78
N SER A 69 11.80 -7.99 14.71
CA SER A 69 10.66 -8.52 15.48
C SER A 69 10.78 -8.33 17.00
N SER A 70 11.99 -8.45 17.56
CA SER A 70 12.26 -8.31 19.00
C SER A 70 12.08 -6.88 19.52
N SER A 71 12.35 -5.88 18.69
CA SER A 71 12.21 -4.45 19.05
C SER A 71 10.75 -3.98 19.04
N LEU A 72 9.90 -4.67 18.28
CA LEU A 72 8.49 -4.33 18.06
C LEU A 72 7.57 -4.93 19.13
N SER A 73 7.96 -6.04 19.74
CA SER A 73 7.15 -6.76 20.73
C SER A 73 7.12 -6.13 22.12
N SER A 74 8.06 -5.22 22.43
CA SER A 74 8.24 -4.60 23.75
C SER A 74 7.58 -3.23 23.92
N SER A 75 6.98 -2.68 22.86
CA SER A 75 6.32 -1.36 22.88
C SER A 75 4.83 -1.47 23.23
N SER A 76 4.23 -0.40 23.76
CA SER A 76 2.76 -0.30 23.88
C SER A 76 2.08 -0.47 22.51
N LYS A 77 0.81 -0.87 22.48
CA LYS A 77 0.07 -1.12 21.23
C LYS A 77 -0.08 0.16 20.40
N LYS A 78 -0.29 1.30 21.06
CA LYS A 78 -0.30 2.62 20.41
C LYS A 78 1.03 2.95 19.74
N GLN A 79 2.14 2.76 20.46
CA GLN A 79 3.47 3.01 19.89
C GLN A 79 3.80 2.06 18.75
N LEU A 80 3.44 0.78 18.89
CA LEU A 80 3.59 -0.21 17.83
C LEU A 80 2.80 0.20 16.58
N TYR A 81 1.53 0.58 16.75
CA TYR A 81 0.69 1.06 15.66
C TYR A 81 1.32 2.25 14.93
N LEU A 82 1.72 3.29 15.67
CA LEU A 82 2.32 4.50 15.08
C LEU A 82 3.64 4.18 14.36
N ARG A 83 4.47 3.31 14.94
CA ARG A 83 5.71 2.85 14.28
C ARG A 83 5.40 2.13 12.98
N LEU A 84 4.39 1.26 12.94
CA LEU A 84 3.98 0.55 11.72
C LEU A 84 3.34 1.49 10.69
N CYS A 85 2.84 2.66 11.07
CA CYS A 85 2.38 3.68 10.13
C CYS A 85 3.53 4.48 9.53
N ASP A 86 4.46 4.92 10.38
CA ASP A 86 5.49 5.88 10.00
C ASP A 86 6.77 5.21 9.45
N HIS A 87 7.01 3.94 9.80
CA HIS A 87 8.19 3.17 9.40
C HIS A 87 7.80 1.82 8.78
N PRO A 88 7.79 1.72 7.44
CA PRO A 88 7.48 0.48 6.77
C PRO A 88 8.46 -0.64 7.12
N LEU A 89 7.90 -1.78 7.51
CA LEU A 89 8.63 -2.96 7.97
C LEU A 89 8.99 -3.86 6.79
N LEU A 90 10.25 -4.22 6.66
CA LEU A 90 10.68 -5.23 5.70
C LEU A 90 10.42 -6.64 6.25
N ILE A 91 9.79 -7.48 5.43
CA ILE A 91 9.46 -8.88 5.76
C ILE A 91 9.87 -9.80 4.59
N ASP A 92 9.85 -11.11 4.84
CA ASP A 92 10.16 -12.15 3.85
C ASP A 92 11.54 -11.97 3.20
N ASP A 93 12.56 -11.75 4.03
CA ASP A 93 13.93 -11.50 3.56
C ASP A 93 14.03 -10.23 2.70
N GLY A 94 13.31 -9.18 3.11
CA GLY A 94 13.29 -7.89 2.42
C GLY A 94 12.54 -7.90 1.09
N ARG A 95 11.83 -8.97 0.74
CA ARG A 95 11.08 -9.05 -0.52
C ARG A 95 9.76 -8.30 -0.51
N LYS A 96 9.20 -8.04 0.68
CA LYS A 96 7.99 -7.25 0.85
C LYS A 96 8.18 -6.20 1.93
N SER A 97 7.50 -5.07 1.76
CA SER A 97 7.42 -4.02 2.77
C SER A 97 5.98 -3.87 3.24
N PHE A 98 5.77 -3.81 4.55
CA PHE A 98 4.48 -3.78 5.22
C PHE A 98 4.34 -2.50 6.05
N TRP A 99 3.18 -1.86 6.02
CA TRP A 99 2.85 -0.75 6.93
C TRP A 99 1.33 -0.63 7.09
N LEU A 100 0.89 0.23 8.00
CA LEU A 100 -0.52 0.52 8.22
C LEU A 100 -0.89 1.90 7.66
N GLU A 101 -2.05 1.99 7.01
CA GLU A 101 -2.67 3.28 6.69
C GLU A 101 -3.13 3.93 8.01
N LYS A 102 -2.62 5.14 8.27
CA LYS A 102 -2.65 5.79 9.59
C LYS A 102 -4.05 6.10 10.11
N ARG A 103 -5.01 6.36 9.23
CA ARG A 103 -6.37 6.76 9.64
C ARG A 103 -7.24 5.56 9.95
N SER A 104 -7.14 4.50 9.14
CA SER A 104 -8.01 3.33 9.18
C SER A 104 -7.39 2.10 9.82
N GLY A 105 -6.06 2.04 9.96
CA GLY A 105 -5.33 0.84 10.40
C GLY A 105 -5.32 -0.29 9.37
N LYS A 106 -5.76 -0.02 8.15
CA LYS A 106 -5.79 -1.01 7.07
C LYS A 106 -4.39 -1.29 6.55
N ILE A 107 -4.15 -2.52 6.15
CA ILE A 107 -2.82 -3.00 5.74
C ILE A 107 -2.45 -2.41 4.38
N CYS A 108 -1.21 -1.95 4.26
CA CYS A 108 -0.54 -1.62 3.01
C CYS A 108 0.65 -2.55 2.77
N TYR A 109 0.93 -2.86 1.51
CA TYR A 109 2.10 -3.61 1.10
C TYR A 109 2.82 -2.97 -0.08
N MET A 110 4.11 -3.24 -0.19
CA MET A 110 4.84 -3.12 -1.44
C MET A 110 5.58 -4.43 -1.72
N LEU A 111 5.43 -4.93 -2.95
CA LEU A 111 6.18 -6.07 -3.47
C LEU A 111 7.46 -5.55 -4.13
N SER A 112 8.63 -6.00 -3.66
CA SER A 112 9.92 -5.65 -4.27
C SER A 112 10.07 -6.29 -5.66
N PRO A 113 11.03 -5.85 -6.48
CA PRO A 113 11.25 -6.48 -7.79
C PRO A 113 11.68 -7.94 -7.68
N LYS A 114 12.26 -8.37 -6.54
CA LYS A 114 12.56 -9.78 -6.24
C LYS A 114 11.32 -10.64 -5.95
N ASP A 115 10.19 -10.00 -5.68
CA ASP A 115 8.90 -10.64 -5.46
C ASP A 115 7.97 -10.50 -6.69
N LEU A 116 8.47 -9.86 -7.76
CA LEU A 116 7.78 -9.73 -9.05
C LEU A 116 8.33 -10.74 -10.05
N VAL A 117 7.48 -11.09 -11.02
CA VAL A 117 7.89 -11.79 -12.23
C VAL A 117 8.19 -10.75 -13.30
N ILE A 118 9.48 -10.49 -13.51
CA ILE A 118 9.99 -9.59 -14.55
C ILE A 118 10.61 -10.43 -15.66
N VAL A 119 10.05 -10.35 -16.87
CA VAL A 119 10.56 -11.13 -18.01
C VAL A 119 11.99 -10.68 -18.34
N TRP A 120 12.88 -11.67 -18.42
CA TRP A 120 14.32 -11.51 -18.63
C TRP A 120 15.11 -10.83 -17.50
N MET A 121 14.57 -10.77 -16.27
CA MET A 121 15.28 -10.19 -15.13
C MET A 121 16.68 -10.79 -14.90
N GLU A 122 16.80 -12.11 -15.09
CA GLU A 122 18.07 -12.85 -14.93
C GLU A 122 19.04 -12.68 -16.11
N THR A 123 18.72 -11.80 -17.07
CA THR A 123 19.53 -11.55 -18.26
C THR A 123 20.16 -10.15 -18.16
N PRO A 124 21.45 -10.03 -17.78
CA PRO A 124 22.10 -8.75 -17.48
C PRO A 124 22.14 -7.72 -18.61
N CYS A 125 22.00 -8.14 -19.87
CA CYS A 125 21.93 -7.22 -21.00
C CYS A 125 20.57 -6.51 -21.12
N TYR A 126 19.54 -6.98 -20.41
CA TYR A 126 18.19 -6.44 -20.43
C TYR A 126 17.81 -5.78 -19.11
N TRP A 127 18.22 -6.36 -17.98
CA TRP A 127 17.96 -5.84 -16.64
C TRP A 127 19.20 -5.91 -15.79
N ARG A 128 19.35 -4.98 -14.84
CA ARG A 128 20.36 -5.06 -13.80
C ARG A 128 19.75 -4.80 -12.43
N TRP A 129 20.32 -5.41 -11.41
CA TRP A 129 20.09 -5.03 -10.03
C TRP A 129 20.93 -3.79 -9.71
N THR A 130 20.32 -2.81 -9.05
CA THR A 130 21.01 -1.60 -8.59
C THR A 130 20.51 -1.22 -7.20
N SER A 131 21.30 -0.44 -6.47
CA SER A 131 20.95 0.05 -5.13
C SER A 131 20.84 1.57 -5.17
N LEU A 132 19.75 2.09 -4.61
CA LEU A 132 19.55 3.53 -4.46
C LEU A 132 19.34 3.84 -2.98
N HIS A 133 19.98 4.91 -2.49
CA HIS A 133 19.86 5.32 -1.08
C HIS A 133 18.42 5.68 -0.69
N ASP A 134 17.62 6.17 -1.63
CA ASP A 134 16.22 6.53 -1.42
C ASP A 134 15.25 5.42 -1.87
N ALA A 135 15.73 4.21 -2.15
CA ALA A 135 14.87 3.06 -2.39
C ALA A 135 14.41 2.42 -1.08
N ARG A 136 13.17 1.90 -1.09
CA ARG A 136 12.60 1.14 0.01
C ARG A 136 13.27 -0.23 0.23
N PHE A 137 13.77 -0.82 -0.84
CA PHE A 137 14.42 -2.13 -0.83
C PHE A 137 15.91 -1.98 -1.11
N ALA A 138 16.72 -2.92 -0.62
CA ALA A 138 18.17 -2.90 -0.79
C ALA A 138 18.60 -2.91 -2.28
N GLU A 139 17.81 -3.59 -3.11
CA GLU A 139 18.02 -3.66 -4.56
C GLU A 139 16.71 -3.37 -5.29
N VAL A 140 16.83 -2.63 -6.39
CA VAL A 140 15.76 -2.32 -7.34
C VAL A 140 16.16 -2.80 -8.73
N ALA A 141 15.18 -2.98 -9.62
CA ALA A 141 15.42 -3.46 -10.97
C ALA A 141 15.53 -2.29 -11.94
N GLU A 142 16.69 -2.11 -12.57
CA GLU A 142 16.92 -1.13 -13.63
C GLU A 142 16.86 -1.82 -14.99
N LEU A 143 15.97 -1.32 -15.84
CA LEU A 143 15.83 -1.75 -17.22
C LEU A 143 16.97 -1.17 -18.06
N VAL A 144 17.81 -2.02 -18.62
CA VAL A 144 18.89 -1.63 -19.53
C VAL A 144 18.32 -1.34 -20.91
N SER A 145 17.68 -2.34 -21.55
CA SER A 145 17.08 -2.19 -22.87
C SER A 145 16.22 -3.40 -23.22
N VAL A 146 14.93 -3.25 -23.54
CA VAL A 146 14.05 -4.34 -24.04
C VAL A 146 13.05 -3.86 -25.08
N CYS A 147 12.67 -4.73 -26.00
CA CYS A 147 11.51 -4.52 -26.89
C CYS A 147 10.21 -5.16 -26.38
N TRP A 148 10.31 -6.06 -25.39
CA TRP A 148 9.19 -6.70 -24.70
C TRP A 148 9.30 -6.37 -23.20
N LEU A 149 8.38 -5.56 -22.70
CA LEU A 149 8.29 -5.22 -21.28
C LEU A 149 7.13 -6.00 -20.67
N GLU A 150 7.43 -6.84 -19.69
CA GLU A 150 6.42 -7.58 -18.95
C GLU A 150 6.84 -7.73 -17.48
N ILE A 151 6.06 -7.09 -16.63
CA ILE A 151 6.20 -7.11 -15.17
C ILE A 151 4.88 -7.58 -14.60
N ARG A 152 4.91 -8.62 -13.76
CA ARG A 152 3.73 -9.13 -13.06
C ARG A 152 4.03 -9.26 -11.58
N GLY A 153 3.00 -9.09 -10.77
CA GLY A 153 3.06 -9.29 -9.33
C GLY A 153 1.79 -9.96 -8.86
N LYS A 154 1.88 -10.74 -7.80
CA LYS A 154 0.75 -11.40 -7.18
C LYS A 154 0.74 -11.15 -5.69
N ILE A 155 -0.45 -11.03 -5.13
CA ILE A 155 -0.64 -10.98 -3.68
C ILE A 155 -1.87 -11.80 -3.30
N ASN A 156 -1.74 -12.58 -2.23
CA ASN A 156 -2.86 -13.31 -1.66
C ASN A 156 -3.70 -12.33 -0.82
N THR A 157 -5.02 -12.32 -1.03
CA THR A 157 -5.95 -11.42 -0.34
C THR A 157 -6.01 -11.64 1.17
N CYS A 158 -5.60 -12.82 1.67
CA CYS A 158 -5.50 -13.10 3.11
C CYS A 158 -4.45 -12.23 3.82
N MET A 159 -3.48 -11.70 3.05
CA MET A 159 -2.49 -10.75 3.56
C MET A 159 -3.08 -9.35 3.74
N LEU A 160 -4.19 -9.04 3.08
CA LEU A 160 -4.81 -7.72 3.05
C LEU A 160 -5.98 -7.62 4.03
N SER A 161 -6.38 -6.39 4.34
CA SER A 161 -7.55 -6.17 5.20
C SER A 161 -8.84 -6.53 4.45
N PRO A 162 -9.79 -7.25 5.09
CA PRO A 162 -11.08 -7.59 4.48
C PRO A 162 -11.99 -6.35 4.37
N ALA A 163 -13.08 -6.49 3.62
CA ALA A 163 -14.04 -5.44 3.30
C ALA A 163 -13.36 -4.10 2.91
N THR A 164 -12.34 -4.17 2.06
CA THR A 164 -11.50 -3.00 1.73
C THR A 164 -11.29 -2.91 0.22
N LEU A 165 -11.56 -1.73 -0.34
CA LEU A 165 -11.20 -1.41 -1.72
C LEU A 165 -9.73 -1.01 -1.76
N TYR A 166 -8.94 -1.74 -2.56
CA TYR A 166 -7.52 -1.51 -2.73
C TYR A 166 -7.23 -0.92 -4.11
N THR A 167 -6.19 -0.10 -4.17
CA THR A 167 -5.58 0.37 -5.41
C THR A 167 -4.13 -0.10 -5.47
N ALA A 168 -3.74 -0.66 -6.61
CA ALA A 168 -2.37 -1.06 -6.89
C ALA A 168 -1.67 -0.02 -7.77
N TYR A 169 -0.39 0.22 -7.48
CA TYR A 169 0.45 1.19 -8.18
C TYR A 169 1.79 0.56 -8.58
N LEU A 170 2.31 0.91 -9.74
CA LEU A 170 3.74 0.76 -10.02
C LEU A 170 4.46 1.98 -9.47
N VAL A 171 5.49 1.76 -8.63
CA VAL A 171 6.38 2.81 -8.11
C VAL A 171 7.74 2.69 -8.79
N PHE A 172 8.20 3.76 -9.41
CA PHE A 172 9.36 3.72 -10.31
C PHE A 172 10.08 5.06 -10.43
N LYS A 173 11.26 5.04 -11.05
CA LYS A 173 12.02 6.19 -11.50
C LYS A 173 12.42 6.00 -12.95
N VAL A 174 12.83 7.09 -13.59
CA VAL A 174 13.43 7.08 -14.92
C VAL A 174 14.84 7.67 -14.83
N THR A 175 15.80 7.03 -15.48
CA THR A 175 17.18 7.55 -15.58
C THR A 175 17.23 8.71 -16.57
N THR A 176 18.28 9.54 -16.50
CA THR A 176 18.47 10.67 -17.42
C THR A 176 18.63 10.23 -18.89
N GLY A 177 19.01 8.98 -19.13
CA GLY A 177 19.15 8.39 -20.46
C GLY A 177 17.97 7.49 -20.84
N SER A 178 16.82 7.61 -20.18
CA SER A 178 15.64 6.81 -20.51
C SER A 178 15.17 7.06 -21.93
N PHE A 179 14.70 6.03 -22.62
CA PHE A 179 14.21 6.12 -24.00
C PHE A 179 13.10 5.10 -24.25
N GLY A 180 12.33 5.29 -25.32
CA GLY A 180 11.32 4.32 -25.77
C GLY A 180 10.01 4.31 -24.98
N PHE A 181 9.83 5.25 -24.05
CA PHE A 181 8.58 5.48 -23.31
C PHE A 181 7.79 6.71 -23.80
N GLU A 182 8.42 7.56 -24.62
CA GLU A 182 7.81 8.76 -25.21
C GLU A 182 6.67 8.36 -26.15
N ASP A 183 5.46 8.85 -25.87
CA ASP A 183 4.24 8.54 -26.62
C ASP A 183 3.94 7.04 -26.79
N GLN A 184 4.57 6.18 -25.99
CA GLN A 184 4.35 4.74 -25.98
C GLN A 184 3.51 4.34 -24.75
N PRO A 185 2.24 3.97 -24.93
CA PRO A 185 1.44 3.49 -23.82
C PRO A 185 1.89 2.09 -23.38
N VAL A 186 1.75 1.81 -22.10
CA VAL A 186 1.83 0.47 -21.53
C VAL A 186 0.42 0.02 -21.11
N GLU A 187 0.12 -1.27 -21.30
CA GLU A 187 -1.11 -1.90 -20.81
C GLU A 187 -0.90 -2.29 -19.35
N VAL A 188 -1.78 -1.80 -18.46
CA VAL A 188 -1.81 -2.20 -17.05
C VAL A 188 -3.09 -2.95 -16.75
N ALA A 189 -3.02 -3.91 -15.84
CA ALA A 189 -4.19 -4.65 -15.42
C ALA A 189 -4.10 -5.05 -13.95
N VAL A 190 -5.26 -5.15 -13.32
CA VAL A 190 -5.44 -5.77 -12.00
C VAL A 190 -6.67 -6.66 -12.04
N GLY A 191 -6.58 -7.84 -11.43
CA GLY A 191 -7.73 -8.71 -11.25
C GLY A 191 -7.41 -10.02 -10.56
N VAL A 192 -8.45 -10.73 -10.16
CA VAL A 192 -8.34 -12.04 -9.50
C VAL A 192 -7.82 -13.09 -10.48
N VAL A 193 -6.86 -13.90 -10.04
CA VAL A 193 -6.30 -15.00 -10.83
C VAL A 193 -7.40 -16.01 -11.19
N GLY A 194 -7.41 -16.49 -12.43
CA GLY A 194 -8.44 -17.42 -12.93
C GLY A 194 -9.74 -16.74 -13.39
N SER A 195 -9.89 -15.43 -13.18
CA SER A 195 -11.03 -14.65 -13.67
C SER A 195 -10.60 -13.71 -14.81
N ASP A 196 -10.08 -14.29 -15.90
CA ASP A 196 -9.50 -13.52 -17.01
C ASP A 196 -10.51 -12.58 -17.70
N GLY A 197 -11.81 -12.89 -17.62
CA GLY A 197 -12.89 -12.02 -18.12
C GLY A 197 -13.13 -10.75 -17.28
N HIS A 198 -12.59 -10.66 -16.07
CA HIS A 198 -12.80 -9.54 -15.14
C HIS A 198 -11.53 -8.72 -14.88
N LYS A 199 -10.40 -9.04 -15.53
CA LYS A 199 -9.18 -8.22 -15.43
C LYS A 199 -9.42 -6.89 -16.15
N ARG A 200 -9.44 -5.81 -15.38
CA ARG A 200 -9.64 -4.47 -15.93
C ARG A 200 -8.35 -3.97 -16.54
N LYS A 201 -8.26 -4.02 -17.86
CA LYS A 201 -7.12 -3.50 -18.63
C LYS A 201 -7.28 -2.01 -18.89
N ARG A 202 -6.19 -1.25 -18.76
CA ARG A 202 -6.12 0.17 -19.13
C ARG A 202 -4.79 0.48 -19.80
N SER A 203 -4.78 1.55 -20.57
CA SER A 203 -3.58 2.06 -21.21
C SER A 203 -3.09 3.29 -20.44
N VAL A 204 -1.83 3.30 -20.05
CA VAL A 204 -1.21 4.38 -19.26
C VAL A 204 0.17 4.71 -19.82
N PHE A 205 0.76 5.83 -19.42
CA PHE A 205 2.08 6.24 -19.91
C PHE A 205 3.04 6.46 -18.75
N LEU A 206 4.25 5.94 -18.88
CA LEU A 206 5.29 6.00 -17.85
C LEU A 206 6.10 7.31 -17.87
N ASP A 207 5.75 8.27 -18.72
CA ASP A 207 6.42 9.57 -18.84
C ASP A 207 5.78 10.65 -17.95
N THR A 208 6.62 11.56 -17.46
CA THR A 208 6.25 12.72 -16.65
C THR A 208 6.07 13.95 -17.57
N GLU A 209 4.87 14.10 -18.12
CA GLU A 209 4.34 15.40 -18.61
C GLU A 209 5.10 16.15 -19.75
N THR A 210 5.87 15.51 -20.62
CA THR A 210 6.52 16.26 -21.74
C THR A 210 5.71 16.39 -23.04
N GLY A 211 4.52 15.80 -23.16
CA GLY A 211 3.73 15.86 -24.39
C GLY A 211 2.33 16.44 -24.20
N ARG A 212 2.02 17.56 -24.87
CA ARG A 212 0.64 18.01 -25.11
C ARG A 212 -0.18 16.85 -25.69
N ARG A 213 -1.09 16.25 -24.91
CA ARG A 213 -1.98 15.21 -25.43
C ARG A 213 -3.43 15.65 -25.37
N GLN A 214 -4.00 15.83 -26.57
CA GLN A 214 -5.44 15.98 -26.79
C GLN A 214 -6.11 14.63 -26.57
N GLY A 215 -6.81 14.46 -25.45
CA GLY A 215 -7.63 13.28 -25.19
C GLY A 215 -8.00 13.11 -23.71
N ASN A 216 -9.28 12.97 -23.41
CA ASN A 216 -9.86 13.00 -22.05
C ASN A 216 -9.55 11.79 -21.14
N GLN A 217 -8.55 10.94 -21.41
CA GLN A 217 -8.40 9.66 -20.69
C GLN A 217 -6.95 9.23 -20.41
N THR A 218 -6.01 10.17 -20.28
CA THR A 218 -4.62 9.84 -19.95
C THR A 218 -4.31 10.22 -18.51
N VAL A 219 -3.98 9.23 -17.67
CA VAL A 219 -3.45 9.48 -16.32
C VAL A 219 -1.92 9.44 -16.42
N PRO A 220 -1.22 10.60 -16.32
CA PRO A 220 0.23 10.63 -16.31
C PRO A 220 0.78 10.04 -15.00
N ALA A 221 2.06 9.67 -15.01
CA ALA A 221 2.75 9.27 -13.79
C ALA A 221 2.83 10.45 -12.81
N ALA A 222 2.39 10.24 -11.58
CA ALA A 222 2.39 11.27 -10.55
C ALA A 222 3.71 11.26 -9.77
N ARG A 223 4.26 12.44 -9.49
CA ARG A 223 5.45 12.58 -8.65
C ARG A 223 5.07 12.54 -7.16
N ARG A 224 5.72 11.65 -6.41
CA ARG A 224 5.57 11.48 -4.96
C ARG A 224 6.49 12.44 -4.21
N GLY A 225 6.17 12.66 -2.93
CA GLY A 225 7.00 13.49 -2.03
C GLY A 225 8.38 12.88 -1.72
N ASP A 226 8.56 11.58 -1.94
CA ASP A 226 9.83 10.85 -1.79
C ASP A 226 10.70 10.88 -3.07
N GLY A 227 10.27 11.61 -4.11
CA GLY A 227 10.98 11.73 -5.38
C GLY A 227 10.79 10.56 -6.35
N TRP A 228 10.01 9.53 -5.98
CA TRP A 228 9.59 8.47 -6.90
C TRP A 228 8.39 8.91 -7.73
N LEU A 229 8.17 8.20 -8.84
CA LEU A 229 6.96 8.30 -9.64
C LEU A 229 6.03 7.14 -9.30
N GLU A 230 4.72 7.37 -9.41
CA GLU A 230 3.74 6.29 -9.33
C GLU A 230 2.71 6.37 -10.45
N ILE A 231 2.21 5.20 -10.84
CA ILE A 231 1.09 5.09 -11.77
C ILE A 231 0.12 4.03 -11.30
N GLU A 232 -1.18 4.34 -11.39
CA GLU A 232 -2.24 3.44 -10.97
C GLU A 232 -2.39 2.27 -11.95
N LEU A 233 -2.26 1.04 -11.44
CA LEU A 233 -2.48 -0.19 -12.21
C LEU A 233 -3.96 -0.53 -12.27
N GLY A 234 -4.66 -0.41 -11.14
CA GLY A 234 -6.06 -0.82 -11.03
C GLY A 234 -6.54 -0.92 -9.59
N GLU A 235 -7.83 -1.19 -9.48
CA GLU A 235 -8.54 -1.34 -8.21
C GLU A 235 -9.12 -2.74 -8.10
N PHE A 236 -9.17 -3.26 -6.88
CA PHE A 236 -9.83 -4.52 -6.57
C PHE A 236 -10.39 -4.48 -5.15
N PHE A 237 -11.52 -5.13 -4.93
CA PHE A 237 -12.15 -5.22 -3.62
C PHE A 237 -11.79 -6.53 -2.95
N ASN A 238 -11.28 -6.48 -1.72
CA ASN A 238 -11.10 -7.65 -0.88
C ASN A 238 -12.34 -7.84 0.01
N GLY A 239 -13.21 -8.80 -0.34
CA GLY A 239 -14.41 -9.11 0.44
C GLY A 239 -14.12 -9.79 1.78
N GLY A 240 -13.06 -10.60 1.85
CA GLY A 240 -12.72 -11.40 3.04
C GLY A 240 -13.45 -12.75 3.13
N ASP A 241 -14.26 -13.12 2.13
CA ASP A 241 -15.12 -14.30 2.16
C ASP A 241 -14.47 -15.60 1.62
N ALA A 242 -13.28 -15.50 1.03
CA ALA A 242 -12.61 -16.62 0.39
C ALA A 242 -11.12 -16.66 0.75
N ASP A 243 -10.70 -17.82 1.27
CA ASP A 243 -9.30 -18.13 1.52
C ASP A 243 -8.57 -18.37 0.19
N ASP A 244 -7.28 -18.03 0.16
CA ASP A 244 -6.37 -18.29 -0.97
C ASP A 244 -6.73 -17.68 -2.32
N VAL A 245 -7.46 -16.57 -2.32
CA VAL A 245 -7.65 -15.77 -3.53
C VAL A 245 -6.40 -14.95 -3.84
N GLU A 246 -5.83 -15.15 -5.03
CA GLU A 246 -4.73 -14.33 -5.53
C GLU A 246 -5.22 -13.21 -6.43
N VAL A 247 -4.67 -12.01 -6.24
CA VAL A 247 -4.82 -10.89 -7.17
C VAL A 247 -3.53 -10.72 -7.95
N GLU A 248 -3.64 -10.69 -9.28
CA GLU A 248 -2.54 -10.41 -10.20
C GLU A 248 -2.60 -8.95 -10.64
N MET A 249 -1.43 -8.32 -10.67
CA MET A 249 -1.19 -6.97 -11.21
C MET A 249 -0.16 -7.09 -12.33
N SER A 250 -0.29 -6.31 -13.40
CA SER A 250 0.67 -6.34 -14.49
C SER A 250 0.91 -4.99 -15.16
N VAL A 251 2.10 -4.85 -15.74
CA VAL A 251 2.53 -3.77 -16.64
C VAL A 251 3.14 -4.42 -17.87
N LEU A 252 2.52 -4.20 -19.03
CA LEU A 252 2.82 -4.91 -20.27
C LEU A 252 3.00 -3.93 -21.43
N GLU A 253 4.10 -4.08 -22.17
CA GLU A 253 4.30 -3.51 -23.49
C GLU A 253 5.02 -4.56 -24.34
N VAL A 254 4.22 -5.45 -24.93
CA VAL A 254 4.68 -6.67 -25.61
C VAL A 254 4.32 -6.68 -27.10
N LYS A 255 3.65 -5.63 -27.58
CA LYS A 255 3.06 -5.56 -28.93
C LYS A 255 3.76 -4.55 -29.84
N GLY A 256 4.34 -3.47 -29.28
CA GLY A 256 4.92 -2.39 -30.06
C GLY A 256 6.29 -2.74 -30.65
N GLY A 257 7.05 -3.64 -30.00
CA GLY A 257 8.39 -4.03 -30.44
C GLY A 257 9.45 -2.92 -30.35
N ASN A 258 9.09 -1.76 -29.79
CA ASN A 258 9.96 -0.62 -29.63
C ASN A 258 10.95 -0.87 -28.48
N TRP A 259 12.24 -0.68 -28.75
CA TRP A 259 13.25 -0.76 -27.71
C TRP A 259 13.09 0.39 -26.71
N LYS A 260 13.16 0.06 -25.42
CA LYS A 260 13.07 1.02 -24.31
C LYS A 260 14.01 0.66 -23.18
N GLY A 261 14.46 1.65 -22.44
CA GLY A 261 15.44 1.50 -21.37
C GLY A 261 15.41 2.65 -20.38
N GLY A 262 16.06 2.47 -19.24
CA GLY A 262 16.20 3.49 -18.19
C GLY A 262 15.06 3.52 -17.17
N LEU A 263 14.16 2.53 -17.15
CA LEU A 263 13.13 2.39 -16.10
C LEU A 263 13.73 1.75 -14.86
N ILE A 264 13.59 2.36 -13.69
CA ILE A 264 13.99 1.78 -12.40
C ILE A 264 12.74 1.44 -11.61
N VAL A 265 12.48 0.16 -11.37
CA VAL A 265 11.30 -0.35 -10.68
C VAL A 265 11.60 -0.51 -9.20
N GLN A 266 10.89 0.24 -8.34
CA GLN A 266 10.90 -0.01 -6.90
C GLN A 266 9.99 -1.16 -6.51
N GLY A 267 8.83 -1.28 -7.15
CA GLY A 267 7.90 -2.36 -6.85
C GLY A 267 6.45 -2.05 -7.19
N PHE A 268 5.57 -2.98 -6.82
CA PHE A 268 4.13 -2.77 -6.83
C PHE A 268 3.64 -2.43 -5.42
N GLU A 269 3.04 -1.25 -5.26
CA GLU A 269 2.45 -0.79 -4.01
C GLU A 269 0.94 -1.05 -4.01
N ILE A 270 0.43 -1.66 -2.94
CA ILE A 270 -0.98 -1.99 -2.73
C ILE A 270 -1.42 -1.27 -1.47
N ARG A 271 -2.32 -0.29 -1.62
CA ARG A 271 -2.84 0.51 -0.49
C ARG A 271 -4.36 0.66 -0.55
N PRO A 272 -5.03 0.76 0.61
CA PRO A 272 -6.46 1.04 0.66
C PRO A 272 -6.79 2.33 -0.09
N LYS A 273 -7.88 2.32 -0.85
CA LYS A 273 -8.41 3.54 -1.47
C LYS A 273 -9.10 4.36 -0.40
N ILE A 274 -8.56 5.53 -0.10
CA ILE A 274 -9.18 6.49 0.82
C ILE A 274 -10.38 7.09 0.08
N MET A 275 -11.59 6.85 0.60
CA MET A 275 -12.84 7.45 0.13
C MET A 275 -13.07 8.81 0.78
#